data_AF-A0A2E7UP22-F1
#
_entry.id   AF-A0A2E7UP22-F1
#
_cell.length_a   1.000
_cell.length_b   1.000
_cell.length_c   1.000
_cell.angle_alpha   90.00
_cell.angle_beta   90.00
_cell.angle_gamma   90.00
#
_symmetry.space_group_name_H-M   'P 1'
#
loop_
_entity.id
_entity.type
_entity.pdbx_description
1 polymer ?
#
loop_
_entity_poly.entity_id
_entity_poly.type
_entity_poly.pdbx_seq_one_letter_code
_entity_poly.pdbx_strand_id
1 'polypeptide(L)'
;MSRAITILYGTETFTAEGYAERTGEELESEGYEVTVTDMEDFEPEDISTLRTLLVITSTYGNGDPPANAEPLYEHLMADNAERLPHLRFSVCGLGDSTYSRFAQCGKDFDRRLASLGGTRFSPRQDCDVDIDPPWEEWLGQVKTALTALSWEPVPETTAPTAPEPSASAAPSAEASATPPDVASTTAAAPEAEPASMPLSAAAAEASVLHERCGPPAVPDAPHARRRNPVLVRVAVNQSITGEGASRDIRHLELDLTGSGLTYLPGDSIG
;
A
#
# COMPACT_ATOMS: atom_id res chain seq x y z
N MET A 1 9.12 15.99 -24.31
CA MET A 1 10.19 15.23 -23.62
C MET A 1 9.56 14.73 -22.34
N SER A 2 9.24 13.44 -22.25
CA SER A 2 8.75 12.87 -20.99
C SER A 2 9.86 12.90 -19.95
N ARG A 3 9.51 13.35 -18.76
CA ARG A 3 10.41 13.43 -17.61
C ARG A 3 10.00 12.38 -16.56
N ALA A 4 9.87 11.15 -17.04
CA ALA A 4 9.38 10.02 -16.27
C ALA A 4 10.34 9.64 -15.14
N ILE A 5 9.81 9.50 -13.93
CA ILE A 5 10.49 9.05 -12.71
C ILE A 5 9.62 8.01 -12.03
N THR A 6 10.16 6.82 -11.78
CA THR A 6 9.50 5.82 -10.95
C THR A 6 10.06 5.88 -9.53
N ILE A 7 9.18 5.88 -8.53
CA ILE A 7 9.52 5.81 -7.12
C ILE A 7 9.00 4.48 -6.58
N LEU A 8 9.91 3.57 -6.24
CA LEU A 8 9.57 2.28 -5.64
C LEU A 8 9.77 2.36 -4.12
N TYR A 9 8.77 1.92 -3.34
CA TYR A 9 8.86 1.94 -1.89
C TYR A 9 8.75 0.58 -1.20
N GLY A 10 9.64 0.37 -0.22
CA GLY A 10 9.64 -0.79 0.67
C GLY A 10 9.24 -0.37 2.07
N THR A 11 8.13 -0.86 2.61
CA THR A 11 7.60 -0.40 3.90
C THR A 11 6.86 -1.47 4.69
N GLU A 12 7.12 -1.53 6.00
CA GLU A 12 6.27 -2.26 6.96
C GLU A 12 5.17 -1.34 7.49
N THR A 13 5.55 -0.25 8.16
CA THR A 13 4.64 0.61 8.94
C THR A 13 4.22 1.90 8.22
N PHE A 14 4.05 1.86 6.89
CA PHE A 14 3.63 2.98 6.03
C PHE A 14 4.59 4.19 6.00
N THR A 15 5.68 4.17 6.76
CA THR A 15 6.59 5.32 6.89
C THR A 15 7.30 5.62 5.57
N ALA A 16 7.86 4.61 4.90
CA ALA A 16 8.57 4.80 3.63
C ALA A 16 7.62 5.14 2.46
N GLU A 17 6.38 4.63 2.52
CA GLU A 17 5.28 4.98 1.61
C GLU A 17 4.92 6.45 1.72
N GLY A 18 4.66 6.98 2.92
CA GLY A 18 4.37 8.41 3.10
C GLY A 18 5.53 9.33 2.68
N TYR A 19 6.79 8.91 2.83
CA TYR A 19 7.93 9.64 2.27
C TYR A 19 8.03 9.51 0.75
N ALA A 20 7.59 8.40 0.15
CA ALA A 20 7.53 8.22 -1.30
C ALA A 20 6.42 9.05 -1.96
N GLU A 21 5.23 9.09 -1.34
CA GLU A 21 4.13 9.98 -1.74
C GLU A 21 4.56 11.46 -1.69
N ARG A 22 5.09 11.93 -0.54
CA ARG A 22 5.63 13.29 -0.39
C ARG A 22 6.73 13.60 -1.42
N THR A 23 7.61 12.65 -1.71
CA THR A 23 8.65 12.81 -2.75
C THR A 23 8.02 12.92 -4.14
N GLY A 24 6.94 12.18 -4.40
CA GLY A 24 6.18 12.25 -5.64
C GLY A 24 5.53 13.61 -5.84
N GLU A 25 4.73 14.08 -4.88
CA GLU A 25 4.08 15.40 -4.89
C GLU A 25 5.08 16.53 -5.13
N GLU A 26 6.21 16.49 -4.43
CA GLU A 26 7.29 17.47 -4.54
C GLU A 26 7.97 17.47 -5.92
N LEU A 27 8.02 16.34 -6.63
CA LEU A 27 8.58 16.24 -7.99
C LEU A 27 7.53 16.52 -9.07
N GLU A 28 6.26 16.16 -8.88
CA GLU A 28 5.17 16.56 -9.76
C GLU A 28 5.01 18.08 -9.79
N SER A 29 5.19 18.76 -8.65
CA SER A 29 5.17 20.23 -8.58
C SER A 29 6.27 20.92 -9.39
N GLU A 30 7.39 20.22 -9.63
CA GLU A 30 8.53 20.66 -10.47
C GLU A 30 8.34 20.28 -11.95
N GLY A 31 7.21 19.64 -12.31
CA GLY A 31 6.87 19.23 -13.67
C GLY A 31 7.55 17.93 -14.13
N TYR A 32 7.90 17.03 -13.21
CA TYR A 32 8.25 15.65 -13.53
C TYR A 32 6.99 14.79 -13.70
N GLU A 33 7.09 13.73 -14.49
CA GLU A 33 6.04 12.72 -14.66
C GLU A 33 6.36 11.59 -13.69
N VAL A 34 5.68 11.53 -12.55
CA VAL A 34 6.05 10.61 -11.46
C VAL A 34 5.10 9.42 -11.43
N THR A 35 5.64 8.26 -11.06
CA THR A 35 4.85 7.06 -10.74
C THR A 35 5.37 6.51 -9.42
N VAL A 36 4.53 6.57 -8.37
CA VAL A 36 4.85 6.02 -7.05
C VAL A 36 4.20 4.63 -6.95
N THR A 37 4.99 3.61 -6.66
CA THR A 37 4.55 2.21 -6.70
C THR A 37 5.06 1.44 -5.47
N ASP A 38 4.18 0.65 -4.86
CA ASP A 38 4.56 -0.36 -3.87
C ASP A 38 5.43 -1.43 -4.55
N MET A 39 6.52 -1.86 -3.92
CA MET A 39 7.33 -2.97 -4.44
C MET A 39 6.58 -4.31 -4.53
N GLU A 40 5.47 -4.50 -3.79
CA GLU A 40 4.61 -5.70 -3.93
C GLU A 40 3.75 -5.64 -5.21
N ASP A 41 3.50 -4.43 -5.73
CA ASP A 41 2.73 -4.18 -6.95
C ASP A 41 3.64 -3.90 -8.18
N PHE A 42 4.92 -4.25 -8.09
CA PHE A 42 5.92 -4.01 -9.15
C PHE A 42 6.57 -5.32 -9.61
N GLU A 43 6.37 -5.69 -10.87
CA GLU A 43 7.03 -6.83 -11.52
C GLU A 43 8.56 -6.61 -11.58
N PRO A 44 9.39 -7.45 -10.91
CA PRO A 44 10.82 -7.22 -10.84
C PRO A 44 11.54 -7.17 -12.19
N GLU A 45 11.04 -7.87 -13.20
CA GLU A 45 11.54 -7.88 -14.58
C GLU A 45 11.46 -6.50 -15.25
N ASP A 46 10.44 -5.69 -14.89
CA ASP A 46 10.20 -4.38 -15.50
C ASP A 46 11.20 -3.31 -15.06
N ILE A 47 12.08 -3.60 -14.09
CA ILE A 47 13.20 -2.71 -13.72
C ILE A 47 14.16 -2.47 -14.90
N SER A 48 14.19 -3.41 -15.86
CA SER A 48 14.92 -3.29 -17.12
C SER A 48 14.36 -2.20 -18.04
N THR A 49 13.09 -1.80 -17.88
CA THR A 49 12.44 -0.75 -18.68
C THR A 49 12.72 0.66 -18.14
N LEU A 50 13.03 0.77 -16.84
CA LEU A 50 13.16 2.04 -16.14
C LEU A 50 14.43 2.81 -16.56
N ARG A 51 14.30 4.13 -16.71
CA ARG A 51 15.42 5.05 -17.00
C ARG A 51 15.85 5.89 -15.80
N THR A 52 14.91 6.20 -14.90
CA THR A 52 15.12 7.04 -13.71
C THR A 52 14.32 6.45 -12.56
N LEU A 53 15.02 5.97 -11.54
CA LEU A 53 14.45 5.28 -10.38
C LEU A 53 14.83 5.98 -9.07
N LEU A 54 13.85 6.20 -8.20
CA LEU A 54 14.07 6.50 -6.79
C LEU A 54 13.65 5.28 -5.96
N VAL A 55 14.47 4.86 -5.01
CA VAL A 55 14.14 3.80 -4.06
C VAL A 55 14.02 4.41 -2.67
N ILE A 56 12.87 4.23 -2.01
CA ILE A 56 12.64 4.70 -0.64
C ILE A 56 12.23 3.49 0.20
N THR A 57 13.14 2.96 1.02
CA THR A 57 12.89 1.68 1.71
C THR A 57 13.27 1.75 3.17
N SER A 58 12.39 1.25 4.05
CA SER A 58 12.78 0.89 5.41
C SER A 58 13.68 -0.35 5.42
N THR A 59 14.28 -0.62 6.57
CA THR A 59 15.05 -1.85 6.85
C THR A 59 14.40 -2.55 8.03
N TYR A 60 14.26 -3.87 7.97
CA TYR A 60 13.63 -4.66 9.04
C TYR A 60 14.56 -5.75 9.60
N GLY A 61 14.14 -6.36 10.71
CA GLY A 61 14.83 -7.52 11.31
C GLY A 61 16.34 -7.34 11.48
N ASN A 62 17.11 -8.20 10.81
CA ASN A 62 18.56 -8.20 10.81
C ASN A 62 19.12 -7.54 9.54
N GLY A 63 18.60 -6.37 9.17
CA GLY A 63 19.03 -5.68 7.95
C GLY A 63 18.33 -6.16 6.68
N ASP A 64 17.23 -6.88 6.85
CA ASP A 64 16.45 -7.53 5.82
C ASP A 64 15.52 -6.50 5.12
N PRO A 65 15.08 -6.75 3.88
CA PRO A 65 14.06 -5.93 3.25
C PRO A 65 12.72 -6.05 3.99
N PRO A 66 11.84 -5.02 3.89
CA PRO A 66 10.42 -5.17 4.20
C PRO A 66 9.76 -6.24 3.32
N ALA A 67 8.70 -6.89 3.81
CA ALA A 67 8.01 -7.98 3.13
C ALA A 67 7.47 -7.59 1.75
N ASN A 68 7.01 -6.35 1.58
CA ASN A 68 6.57 -5.84 0.27
C ASN A 68 7.74 -5.66 -0.71
N ALA A 69 8.97 -5.52 -0.23
CA ALA A 69 10.19 -5.35 -1.01
C ALA A 69 10.94 -6.67 -1.29
N GLU A 70 10.60 -7.77 -0.60
CA GLU A 70 11.27 -9.07 -0.73
C GLU A 70 11.41 -9.55 -2.19
N PRO A 71 10.35 -9.56 -3.04
CA PRO A 71 10.46 -10.12 -4.40
C PRO A 71 11.45 -9.35 -5.28
N LEU A 72 11.40 -8.02 -5.24
CA LEU A 72 12.31 -7.15 -5.99
C LEU A 72 13.74 -7.23 -5.43
N TYR A 73 13.89 -7.32 -4.11
CA TYR A 73 15.19 -7.46 -3.45
C TYR A 73 15.85 -8.79 -3.85
N GLU A 74 15.14 -9.92 -3.76
CA GLU A 74 15.66 -11.23 -4.16
C GLU A 74 16.05 -11.26 -5.65
N HIS A 75 15.17 -10.77 -6.54
CA HIS A 75 15.45 -10.68 -7.97
C HIS A 75 16.74 -9.89 -8.24
N LEU A 76 16.89 -8.71 -7.62
CA LEU A 76 18.07 -7.87 -7.82
C LEU A 76 19.34 -8.49 -7.25
N MET A 77 19.29 -9.15 -6.09
CA MET A 77 20.46 -9.74 -5.42
C MET A 77 20.96 -11.04 -6.07
N ALA A 78 20.10 -11.78 -6.78
CA ALA A 78 20.43 -13.05 -7.42
C ALA A 78 21.64 -12.97 -8.37
N ASP A 79 22.52 -13.98 -8.40
CA ASP A 79 23.78 -13.96 -9.18
C ASP A 79 23.58 -13.77 -10.70
N ASN A 80 22.39 -14.08 -11.21
CA ASN A 80 21.99 -13.95 -12.61
C ASN A 80 21.17 -12.67 -12.92
N ALA A 81 21.04 -11.74 -11.99
CA ALA A 81 20.30 -10.49 -12.19
C ALA A 81 20.82 -9.68 -13.40
N GLU A 82 19.90 -9.04 -14.12
CA GLU A 82 20.22 -8.35 -15.37
C GLU A 82 21.08 -7.09 -15.17
N ARG A 83 21.81 -6.70 -16.22
CA ARG A 83 22.65 -5.50 -16.21
C ARG A 83 21.78 -4.30 -16.57
N LEU A 84 21.90 -3.22 -15.80
CA LEU A 84 21.06 -2.02 -15.88
C LEU A 84 21.88 -0.76 -16.26
N PRO A 85 22.67 -0.77 -17.36
CA PRO A 85 23.60 0.32 -17.69
C PRO A 85 22.92 1.64 -18.07
N HIS A 86 21.65 1.59 -18.44
CA HIS A 86 20.80 2.73 -18.79
C HIS A 86 20.05 3.32 -17.59
N LEU A 87 19.99 2.60 -16.47
CA LEU A 87 19.25 3.00 -15.29
C LEU A 87 20.03 4.09 -14.52
N ARG A 88 19.38 5.23 -14.30
CA ARG A 88 19.84 6.25 -13.35
C ARG A 88 19.05 6.11 -12.06
N PHE A 89 19.72 6.10 -10.91
CA PHE A 89 19.03 5.94 -9.63
C PHE A 89 19.56 6.81 -8.49
N SER A 90 18.75 6.93 -7.44
CA SER A 90 19.12 7.39 -6.08
C SER A 90 18.31 6.62 -5.05
N VAL A 91 18.82 6.49 -3.82
CA VAL A 91 18.18 5.70 -2.74
C VAL A 91 18.08 6.53 -1.46
N CYS A 92 16.91 6.50 -0.80
CA CYS A 92 16.71 6.95 0.57
C CYS A 92 16.43 5.71 1.44
N GLY A 93 17.40 5.31 2.25
CA GLY A 93 17.28 4.17 3.16
C GLY A 93 16.84 4.62 4.55
N LEU A 94 15.65 4.22 4.98
CA LEU A 94 15.14 4.48 6.32
C LEU A 94 15.60 3.36 7.28
N GLY A 95 16.03 3.73 8.47
CA GLY A 95 16.40 2.79 9.52
C GLY A 95 16.58 3.49 10.88
N ASP A 96 17.15 2.76 11.82
CA ASP A 96 17.42 3.24 13.18
C ASP A 96 18.86 2.83 13.54
N SER A 97 19.69 3.79 13.97
CA SER A 97 21.11 3.55 14.27
C SER A 97 21.38 2.77 15.56
N THR A 98 20.36 2.54 16.39
CA THR A 98 20.44 1.63 17.54
C THR A 98 20.54 0.16 17.12
N TYR A 99 20.14 -0.18 15.89
CA TYR A 99 20.28 -1.51 15.30
C TYR A 99 21.64 -1.65 14.60
N SER A 100 22.28 -2.82 14.76
CA SER A 100 23.63 -3.07 14.20
C SER A 100 23.72 -2.99 12.67
N ARG A 101 22.58 -3.09 11.98
CA ARG A 101 22.44 -3.03 10.51
C ARG A 101 21.58 -1.83 10.09
N PHE A 102 21.92 -0.66 10.63
CA PHE A 102 21.32 0.63 10.27
C PHE A 102 21.17 0.80 8.74
N ALA A 103 19.95 1.10 8.27
CA ALA A 103 19.62 1.37 6.86
C ALA A 103 20.17 0.34 5.84
N GLN A 104 20.36 -0.92 6.26
CA GLN A 104 21.04 -1.94 5.47
C GLN A 104 20.34 -2.26 4.14
N CYS A 105 19.00 -2.34 4.14
CA CYS A 105 18.23 -2.60 2.91
C CYS A 105 18.51 -1.53 1.84
N GLY A 106 18.43 -0.24 2.20
CA GLY A 106 18.76 0.87 1.30
C GLY A 106 20.22 0.87 0.83
N LYS A 107 21.17 0.51 1.71
CA LYS A 107 22.59 0.34 1.37
C LYS A 107 22.83 -0.81 0.39
N ASP A 108 22.02 -1.86 0.45
CA ASP A 108 22.14 -3.03 -0.42
C ASP A 108 21.51 -2.78 -1.79
N PHE A 109 20.32 -2.17 -1.87
CA PHE A 109 19.77 -1.63 -3.13
C PHE A 109 20.78 -0.69 -3.81
N ASP A 110 21.31 0.30 -3.09
CA ASP A 110 22.28 1.26 -3.62
C ASP A 110 23.54 0.59 -4.18
N ARG A 111 24.13 -0.34 -3.42
CA ARG A 111 25.33 -1.08 -3.85
C ARG A 111 25.02 -1.98 -5.04
N ARG A 112 23.87 -2.66 -5.03
CA ARG A 112 23.50 -3.65 -6.03
C ARG A 112 23.16 -3.01 -7.37
N LEU A 113 22.30 -2.00 -7.40
CA LEU A 113 21.94 -1.28 -8.63
C LEU A 113 23.19 -0.74 -9.34
N ALA A 114 24.16 -0.19 -8.60
CA ALA A 114 25.44 0.22 -9.16
C ALA A 114 26.30 -0.96 -9.65
N SER A 115 26.33 -2.08 -8.92
CA SER A 115 27.06 -3.28 -9.35
C SER A 115 26.50 -3.88 -10.64
N LEU A 116 25.19 -3.72 -10.89
CA LEU A 116 24.52 -4.09 -12.13
C LEU A 116 24.76 -3.10 -13.29
N GLY A 117 25.42 -1.97 -13.03
CA GLY A 117 25.78 -0.95 -14.04
C GLY A 117 24.97 0.35 -13.96
N GLY A 118 24.00 0.44 -13.04
CA GLY A 118 23.21 1.65 -12.85
C GLY A 118 24.05 2.84 -12.40
N THR A 119 23.69 4.03 -12.85
CA THR A 119 24.38 5.28 -12.54
C THR A 119 23.69 6.00 -11.38
N ARG A 120 24.40 6.21 -10.27
CA ARG A 120 23.95 7.12 -9.20
C ARG A 120 23.95 8.55 -9.73
N PHE A 121 22.78 9.18 -9.85
CA PHE A 121 22.69 10.58 -10.25
C PHE A 121 22.69 11.54 -9.05
N SER A 122 22.31 11.04 -7.87
CA SER A 122 22.43 11.70 -6.58
C SER A 122 23.02 10.70 -5.58
N PRO A 123 23.73 11.13 -4.52
CA PRO A 123 24.13 10.24 -3.43
C PRO A 123 22.92 9.58 -2.77
N ARG A 124 23.11 8.36 -2.23
CA ARG A 124 22.12 7.79 -1.32
C ARG A 124 22.09 8.58 -0.01
N GLN A 125 20.94 8.62 0.62
CA GLN A 125 20.78 9.05 2.01
C GLN A 125 20.45 7.86 2.90
N ASP A 126 21.08 7.80 4.07
CA ASP A 126 20.71 6.89 5.15
C ASP A 126 20.02 7.74 6.24
N CYS A 127 18.71 7.57 6.44
CA CYS A 127 17.90 8.30 7.42
C CYS A 127 17.74 7.49 8.72
N ASP A 128 18.01 8.14 9.85
CA ASP A 128 17.77 7.62 11.20
C ASP A 128 16.35 7.99 11.68
N VAL A 129 16.02 7.77 12.96
CA VAL A 129 14.69 8.04 13.55
C VAL A 129 14.14 9.47 13.34
N ASP A 130 15.03 10.46 13.18
CA ASP A 130 14.67 11.83 12.79
C ASP A 130 14.80 11.96 11.27
N ILE A 131 13.76 11.51 10.55
CA ILE A 131 13.80 11.26 9.10
C ILE A 131 13.67 12.54 8.27
N ASP A 132 12.89 13.53 8.72
CA ASP A 132 12.57 14.72 7.91
C ASP A 132 13.83 15.51 7.48
N PRO A 133 14.76 15.91 8.36
CA PRO A 133 15.94 16.68 7.94
C PRO A 133 16.85 15.97 6.90
N PRO A 134 17.25 14.69 7.06
CA PRO A 134 18.03 14.00 6.04
C PRO A 134 17.21 13.71 4.76
N TRP A 135 15.90 13.48 4.86
CA TRP A 135 15.04 13.33 3.66
C TRP A 135 14.93 14.64 2.87
N GLU A 136 14.79 15.79 3.54
CA GLU A 136 14.79 17.12 2.90
C GLU A 136 16.13 17.40 2.19
N GLU A 137 17.26 17.07 2.83
CA GLU A 137 18.59 17.20 2.21
C GLU A 137 18.69 16.32 0.95
N TRP A 138 18.29 15.05 1.04
CA TRP A 138 18.29 14.11 -0.07
C TRP A 138 17.39 14.57 -1.22
N LEU A 139 16.17 15.03 -0.92
CA LEU A 139 15.24 15.54 -1.91
C LEU A 139 15.80 16.79 -2.61
N GLY A 140 16.43 17.70 -1.86
CA GLY A 140 17.12 18.87 -2.44
C GLY A 140 18.27 18.48 -3.38
N GLN A 141 19.07 17.48 -3.02
CA GLN A 141 20.12 16.93 -3.89
C GLN A 141 19.53 16.24 -5.14
N VAL A 142 18.47 15.44 -4.98
CA VAL A 142 17.74 14.78 -6.08
C VAL A 142 17.16 15.82 -7.04
N LYS A 143 16.39 16.81 -6.56
CA LYS A 143 15.84 17.91 -7.37
C LYS A 143 16.95 18.62 -8.15
N THR A 144 18.03 19.00 -7.46
CA THR A 144 19.20 19.64 -8.10
C THR A 144 19.78 18.78 -9.23
N ALA A 145 20.03 17.50 -8.96
CA ALA A 145 20.61 16.59 -9.94
C ALA A 145 19.69 16.31 -11.14
N LEU A 146 18.38 16.15 -10.92
CA LEU A 146 17.38 15.95 -11.98
C LEU A 146 17.33 17.12 -12.98
N THR A 147 17.53 18.37 -12.52
CA THR A 147 17.61 19.54 -13.41
C THR A 147 18.85 19.53 -14.31
N ALA A 148 19.93 18.87 -13.87
CA ALA A 148 21.18 18.75 -14.63
C ALA A 148 21.19 17.52 -15.59
N LEU A 149 20.22 16.61 -15.49
CA LEU A 149 20.15 15.44 -16.35
C LEU A 149 19.73 15.78 -17.78
N SER A 150 20.32 15.06 -18.75
CA SER A 150 19.82 14.98 -20.11
C SER A 150 18.60 14.07 -20.18
N TRP A 151 17.46 14.68 -20.53
CA TRP A 151 16.20 14.01 -20.79
C TRP A 151 16.08 13.77 -22.30
N GLU A 152 16.47 12.58 -22.73
CA GLU A 152 16.23 12.14 -24.10
C GLU A 152 14.72 12.07 -24.37
N PRO A 153 14.24 12.37 -25.59
CA PRO A 153 12.89 12.02 -25.97
C PRO A 153 12.75 10.49 -25.89
N VAL A 154 11.77 10.01 -25.12
CA VAL A 154 11.30 8.63 -25.26
C VAL A 154 10.88 8.45 -26.72
N PRO A 155 11.34 7.39 -27.42
CA PRO A 155 10.77 7.06 -28.71
C PRO A 155 9.29 6.79 -28.49
N GLU A 156 8.41 7.55 -29.15
CA GLU A 156 7.00 7.22 -29.18
C GLU A 156 6.87 5.79 -29.73
N THR A 157 6.59 4.84 -28.84
CA THR A 157 6.11 3.52 -29.24
C THR A 157 4.85 3.79 -30.02
N THR A 158 4.95 3.70 -31.34
CA THR A 158 3.82 3.77 -32.24
C THR A 158 2.88 2.66 -31.83
N ALA A 159 1.81 3.03 -31.13
CA ALA A 159 0.77 2.12 -30.72
C ALA A 159 0.36 1.32 -31.97
N PRO A 160 0.34 -0.02 -31.92
CA PRO A 160 -0.14 -0.80 -33.05
C PRO A 160 -1.58 -0.37 -33.30
N THR A 161 -1.84 0.18 -34.49
CA THR A 161 -3.18 0.59 -34.91
C THR A 161 -4.13 -0.58 -34.72
N ALA A 162 -4.95 -0.52 -33.69
CA ALA A 162 -6.04 -1.46 -33.50
C ALA A 162 -6.96 -1.34 -34.73
N PRO A 163 -7.20 -2.42 -35.48
CA PRO A 163 -8.15 -2.36 -36.58
C PRO A 163 -9.54 -2.11 -36.00
N GLU A 164 -10.23 -1.10 -36.55
CA GLU A 164 -11.61 -0.79 -36.17
C GLU A 164 -12.52 -2.03 -36.33
N PRO A 165 -13.34 -2.40 -35.33
CA PRO A 165 -14.35 -3.41 -35.51
C PRO A 165 -15.50 -2.85 -36.36
N SER A 166 -15.47 -3.17 -37.66
CA SER A 166 -16.56 -2.86 -38.59
C SER A 166 -17.87 -3.53 -38.15
N ALA A 167 -18.97 -2.79 -38.24
CA ALA A 167 -20.25 -3.17 -37.63
C ALA A 167 -20.99 -4.28 -38.39
N SER A 168 -21.75 -5.12 -37.68
CA SER A 168 -22.87 -5.84 -38.28
C SER A 168 -24.00 -6.17 -37.30
N ALA A 169 -25.15 -5.53 -37.56
CA ALA A 169 -26.54 -5.95 -37.30
C ALA A 169 -26.97 -6.55 -35.93
N ALA A 170 -27.83 -5.80 -35.24
CA ALA A 170 -28.86 -6.34 -34.36
C ALA A 170 -30.01 -6.99 -35.17
N PRO A 171 -30.99 -7.65 -34.51
CA PRO A 171 -32.28 -6.94 -34.44
C PRO A 171 -33.04 -7.04 -33.11
N SER A 172 -33.74 -5.92 -32.84
CA SER A 172 -35.08 -5.78 -32.26
C SER A 172 -35.51 -6.49 -30.96
N ALA A 173 -35.78 -5.63 -29.98
CA ALA A 173 -36.57 -5.87 -28.78
C ALA A 173 -38.03 -6.29 -29.04
N GLU A 174 -38.65 -6.85 -28.00
CA GLU A 174 -40.02 -6.47 -27.65
C GLU A 174 -40.20 -6.46 -26.12
N ALA A 175 -40.91 -5.46 -25.60
CA ALA A 175 -41.26 -5.34 -24.18
C ALA A 175 -42.78 -5.18 -24.08
N SER A 176 -43.40 -5.76 -23.05
CA SER A 176 -44.79 -5.43 -22.71
C SER A 176 -45.08 -5.64 -21.22
N ALA A 177 -46.06 -4.89 -20.71
CA ALA A 177 -46.31 -4.70 -19.29
C ALA A 177 -47.57 -5.43 -18.76
N THR A 178 -47.62 -5.58 -17.44
CA THR A 178 -48.79 -5.83 -16.56
C THR A 178 -49.78 -4.64 -16.55
N PRO A 179 -50.89 -4.58 -15.75
CA PRO A 179 -51.50 -5.50 -14.76
C PRO A 179 -52.96 -5.88 -15.21
N PRO A 180 -54.08 -5.96 -14.43
CA PRO A 180 -54.32 -6.05 -12.97
C PRO A 180 -55.40 -7.08 -12.48
N ASP A 181 -55.54 -7.16 -11.15
CA ASP A 181 -56.74 -7.50 -10.32
C ASP A 181 -57.44 -8.87 -10.47
N VAL A 182 -57.88 -9.56 -9.41
CA VAL A 182 -58.83 -9.08 -8.37
C VAL A 182 -58.70 -9.73 -6.96
N ALA A 183 -58.83 -8.87 -5.93
CA ALA A 183 -59.63 -8.99 -4.70
C ALA A 183 -59.55 -10.23 -3.74
N SER A 184 -58.79 -10.05 -2.65
CA SER A 184 -59.27 -9.83 -1.26
C SER A 184 -60.52 -10.57 -0.69
N THR A 185 -60.42 -11.05 0.56
CA THR A 185 -61.56 -11.10 1.53
C THR A 185 -61.10 -10.93 2.99
N THR A 186 -61.93 -10.19 3.72
CA THR A 186 -61.74 -9.46 4.99
C THR A 186 -62.02 -10.26 6.28
N ALA A 187 -61.67 -9.65 7.43
CA ALA A 187 -62.32 -9.72 8.77
C ALA A 187 -61.59 -10.51 9.87
N ALA A 188 -61.51 -10.07 11.14
CA ALA A 188 -61.78 -8.76 11.76
C ALA A 188 -61.13 -8.68 13.17
N ALA A 189 -60.95 -7.47 13.72
CA ALA A 189 -60.61 -7.23 15.14
C ALA A 189 -61.89 -7.05 16.00
N PRO A 190 -61.78 -7.06 17.34
CA PRO A 190 -61.76 -5.76 18.05
C PRO A 190 -60.91 -5.67 19.35
N GLU A 191 -60.57 -4.42 19.70
CA GLU A 191 -60.47 -3.70 21.00
C GLU A 191 -60.57 -4.47 22.36
N ALA A 192 -59.97 -4.03 23.49
CA ALA A 192 -58.95 -3.01 23.80
C ALA A 192 -58.45 -3.13 25.28
N GLU A 193 -57.20 -2.69 25.53
CA GLU A 193 -56.58 -1.95 26.69
C GLU A 193 -57.28 -1.85 28.10
N PRO A 194 -56.55 -1.54 29.23
CA PRO A 194 -55.19 -0.95 29.32
C PRO A 194 -54.22 -1.48 30.41
N ALA A 195 -53.02 -0.87 30.40
CA ALA A 195 -52.17 -0.49 31.55
C ALA A 195 -50.95 -1.35 31.93
N SER A 196 -49.78 -1.07 31.31
CA SER A 196 -48.70 -0.28 31.97
C SER A 196 -47.43 -0.17 31.10
N MET A 197 -46.85 1.04 31.06
CA MET A 197 -45.58 1.39 30.40
C MET A 197 -44.98 2.63 31.11
N PRO A 198 -43.70 3.02 30.87
CA PRO A 198 -42.49 2.20 30.79
C PRO A 198 -41.29 2.88 31.52
N LEU A 199 -40.11 2.23 31.55
CA LEU A 199 -38.76 2.84 31.52
C LEU A 199 -37.73 1.68 31.62
N SER A 200 -36.64 1.59 30.87
CA SER A 200 -36.18 2.33 29.69
C SER A 200 -35.36 1.36 28.82
N ALA A 201 -35.52 1.40 27.50
CA ALA A 201 -34.68 0.64 26.58
C ALA A 201 -33.56 1.53 26.03
N ALA A 202 -32.31 1.11 26.21
CA ALA A 202 -31.15 1.66 25.51
C ALA A 202 -30.04 0.60 25.48
N ALA A 203 -30.23 -0.43 24.65
CA ALA A 203 -29.09 -1.19 24.15
C ALA A 203 -28.32 -0.25 23.22
N ALA A 204 -27.32 0.45 23.75
CA ALA A 204 -26.50 1.36 22.97
C ALA A 204 -25.80 0.57 21.87
N GLU A 205 -26.06 0.93 20.62
CA GLU A 205 -25.39 0.35 19.47
C GLU A 205 -23.88 0.56 19.63
N ALA A 206 -23.11 -0.52 19.59
CA ALA A 206 -21.67 -0.44 19.55
C ALA A 206 -21.27 0.14 18.20
N SER A 207 -21.12 1.48 18.15
CA SER A 207 -20.61 2.18 16.98
C SER A 207 -19.27 1.57 16.61
N VAL A 208 -19.23 0.89 15.46
CA VAL A 208 -18.02 0.27 14.94
C VAL A 208 -17.08 1.39 14.54
N LEU A 209 -16.12 1.69 15.41
CA LEU A 209 -14.99 2.58 15.12
C LEU A 209 -14.14 1.96 14.01
N HIS A 210 -14.51 2.27 12.77
CA HIS A 210 -13.68 2.05 11.59
C HIS A 210 -12.55 3.10 11.59
N GLU A 211 -11.54 2.89 12.42
CA GLU A 211 -10.24 3.52 12.17
C GLU A 211 -9.64 2.86 10.92
N ARG A 212 -9.69 3.58 9.81
CA ARG A 212 -9.11 3.15 8.53
C ARG A 212 -7.59 3.29 8.57
N CYS A 213 -6.89 2.30 9.11
CA CYS A 213 -5.50 2.07 8.73
C CYS A 213 -5.47 1.31 7.41
N GLY A 214 -4.78 1.87 6.41
CA GLY A 214 -4.56 1.26 5.11
C GLY A 214 -5.56 1.63 4.00
N PRO A 215 -5.19 1.37 2.73
CA PRO A 215 -6.04 1.61 1.56
C PRO A 215 -7.29 0.70 1.54
N PRO A 216 -8.34 1.05 0.77
CA PRO A 216 -9.56 0.25 0.71
C PRO A 216 -9.30 -1.17 0.15
N ALA A 217 -10.01 -2.15 0.72
CA ALA A 217 -9.84 -3.55 0.35
C ALA A 217 -10.11 -3.81 -1.14
N VAL A 218 -9.18 -4.50 -1.80
CA VAL A 218 -9.33 -4.93 -3.21
C VAL A 218 -10.16 -6.23 -3.26
N PRO A 219 -11.30 -6.28 -3.99
CA PRO A 219 -12.25 -7.39 -3.90
C PRO A 219 -11.71 -8.80 -4.19
N ASP A 220 -10.68 -8.90 -5.03
CA ASP A 220 -10.12 -10.17 -5.52
C ASP A 220 -8.74 -10.52 -4.93
N ALA A 221 -8.22 -9.72 -3.98
CA ALA A 221 -6.94 -10.01 -3.35
C ALA A 221 -7.02 -11.22 -2.39
N PRO A 222 -5.98 -12.07 -2.31
CA PRO A 222 -5.94 -13.14 -1.32
C PRO A 222 -6.14 -12.57 0.08
N HIS A 223 -7.04 -13.18 0.85
CA HIS A 223 -7.40 -12.70 2.19
C HIS A 223 -6.17 -12.74 3.11
N ALA A 224 -6.15 -11.86 4.12
CA ALA A 224 -5.07 -11.73 5.10
C ALA A 224 -3.78 -11.08 4.56
N ARG A 225 -3.89 -10.12 3.64
CA ARG A 225 -2.80 -9.18 3.30
C ARG A 225 -3.13 -7.78 3.78
N ARG A 226 -2.11 -6.92 3.88
CA ARG A 226 -2.19 -5.48 4.23
C ARG A 226 -3.34 -4.75 3.53
N ARG A 227 -3.51 -5.00 2.22
CA ARG A 227 -4.56 -4.41 1.36
C ARG A 227 -5.88 -5.19 1.33
N ASN A 228 -6.04 -6.23 2.14
CA ASN A 228 -7.30 -6.97 2.33
C ASN A 228 -7.37 -7.60 3.74
N PRO A 229 -7.51 -6.76 4.79
CA PRO A 229 -7.53 -7.22 6.18
C PRO A 229 -8.79 -8.00 6.51
N VAL A 230 -8.67 -9.03 7.35
CA VAL A 230 -9.80 -9.86 7.78
C VAL A 230 -10.40 -9.30 9.06
N LEU A 231 -11.68 -8.93 9.02
CA LEU A 231 -12.41 -8.50 10.21
C LEU A 231 -12.68 -9.69 11.14
N VAL A 232 -12.07 -9.67 12.31
CA VAL A 232 -12.24 -10.69 13.37
C VAL A 232 -12.90 -10.07 14.61
N ARG A 233 -13.62 -10.89 15.38
CA ARG A 233 -14.29 -10.43 16.59
C ARG A 233 -13.34 -10.45 17.78
N VAL A 234 -13.25 -9.35 18.51
CA VAL A 234 -12.61 -9.36 19.85
C VAL A 234 -13.52 -10.12 20.82
N ALA A 235 -13.08 -11.30 21.26
CA ALA A 235 -13.80 -12.17 22.20
C ALA A 235 -13.60 -11.74 23.65
N VAL A 236 -12.38 -11.34 24.02
CA VAL A 236 -12.00 -10.84 25.34
C VAL A 236 -11.26 -9.51 25.20
N ASN A 237 -11.59 -8.56 26.07
CA ASN A 237 -10.89 -7.29 26.22
C ASN A 237 -10.76 -7.00 27.72
N GLN A 238 -9.64 -7.43 28.31
CA GLN A 238 -9.40 -7.37 29.76
C GLN A 238 -8.22 -6.44 30.05
N SER A 239 -8.41 -5.44 30.91
CA SER A 239 -7.26 -4.70 31.44
C SER A 239 -6.48 -5.60 32.41
N ILE A 240 -5.16 -5.67 32.21
CA ILE A 240 -4.21 -6.35 33.11
C ILE A 240 -3.43 -5.33 33.95
N THR A 241 -3.93 -4.10 34.00
CA THR A 241 -3.35 -2.94 34.68
C THR A 241 -3.60 -2.98 36.18
N GLY A 242 -2.56 -2.72 36.97
CA GLY A 242 -2.68 -2.56 38.43
C GLY A 242 -3.33 -1.23 38.82
N GLU A 243 -4.02 -1.22 39.96
CA GLU A 243 -4.71 -0.04 40.48
C GLU A 243 -3.72 1.13 40.70
N GLY A 244 -4.05 2.31 40.17
CA GLY A 244 -3.21 3.51 40.25
C GLY A 244 -2.08 3.61 39.21
N ALA A 245 -1.94 2.67 38.27
CA ALA A 245 -0.97 2.80 37.18
C ALA A 245 -1.39 3.86 36.14
N SER A 246 -0.40 4.52 35.53
CA SER A 246 -0.58 5.61 34.55
C SER A 246 -0.70 5.15 33.08
N ARG A 247 -0.69 3.83 32.83
CA ARG A 247 -0.79 3.22 31.50
C ARG A 247 -1.80 2.10 31.55
N ASP A 248 -2.74 2.04 30.60
CA ASP A 248 -3.66 0.91 30.44
C ASP A 248 -3.03 -0.14 29.51
N ILE A 249 -2.77 -1.33 30.05
CA ILE A 249 -2.29 -2.51 29.35
C ILE A 249 -3.43 -3.52 29.29
N ARG A 250 -3.69 -4.10 28.11
CA ARG A 250 -4.81 -5.02 27.90
C ARG A 250 -4.39 -6.35 27.32
N HIS A 251 -5.07 -7.40 27.77
CA HIS A 251 -5.11 -8.71 27.14
C HIS A 251 -6.33 -8.75 26.20
N LEU A 252 -6.08 -9.03 24.92
CA LEU A 252 -7.11 -9.16 23.89
C LEU A 252 -7.11 -10.59 23.36
N GLU A 253 -8.28 -11.18 23.19
CA GLU A 253 -8.44 -12.46 22.48
C GLU A 253 -9.25 -12.22 21.21
N LEU A 254 -8.71 -12.65 20.07
CA LEU A 254 -9.35 -12.51 18.76
C LEU A 254 -9.95 -13.85 18.33
N ASP A 255 -11.25 -13.83 18.02
CA ASP A 255 -11.96 -15.00 17.50
C ASP A 255 -11.69 -15.14 16.00
N LEU A 256 -10.81 -16.07 15.66
CA LEU A 256 -10.46 -16.41 14.27
C LEU A 256 -11.43 -17.44 13.65
N THR A 257 -12.49 -17.85 14.35
CA THR A 257 -13.42 -18.89 13.86
C THR A 257 -14.10 -18.46 12.57
N GLY A 258 -13.96 -19.25 11.51
CA GLY A 258 -14.54 -18.95 10.20
C GLY A 258 -13.77 -17.91 9.36
N SER A 259 -12.69 -17.32 9.89
CA SER A 259 -11.85 -16.36 9.15
C SER A 259 -10.97 -16.99 8.06
N GLY A 260 -10.71 -18.30 8.15
CA GLY A 260 -9.74 -19.00 7.30
C GLY A 260 -8.27 -18.77 7.69
N LEU A 261 -7.99 -17.96 8.71
CA LEU A 261 -6.64 -17.63 9.17
C LEU A 261 -5.96 -18.80 9.90
N THR A 262 -4.64 -18.89 9.73
CA THR A 262 -3.74 -19.78 10.48
C THR A 262 -2.52 -19.00 10.92
N TYR A 263 -2.01 -19.27 12.12
CA TYR A 263 -0.79 -18.63 12.66
C TYR A 263 0.07 -19.64 13.41
N LEU A 264 1.34 -19.31 13.59
CA LEU A 264 2.32 -20.02 14.42
C LEU A 264 2.71 -19.17 15.65
N PRO A 265 3.14 -19.79 16.76
CA PRO A 265 3.63 -19.05 17.92
C PRO A 265 4.89 -18.23 17.56
N GLY A 266 4.74 -16.90 17.57
CA GLY A 266 5.79 -15.95 17.15
C GLY A 266 5.36 -15.03 16.02
N ASP A 267 4.27 -15.34 15.32
CA ASP A 267 3.71 -14.49 14.27
C ASP A 267 3.15 -13.17 14.85
N SER A 268 3.26 -12.10 14.07
CA SER A 268 2.76 -10.76 14.41
C SER A 268 1.35 -10.53 13.86
N ILE A 269 0.61 -9.61 14.48
CA ILE A 269 -0.66 -9.09 13.99
C ILE A 269 -0.42 -7.63 13.56
N GLY A 270 -0.91 -7.25 12.38
CA GLY A 270 -0.79 -5.91 11.79
C GLY A 270 -1.96 -5.60 10.86
#